data_AF-A0A352RWW4-F1
#
_entry.id   AF-A0A352RWW4-F1
#
_cell.length_a   1.000
_cell.length_b   1.000
_cell.length_c   1.000
_cell.angle_alpha   90.00
_cell.angle_beta   90.00
_cell.angle_gamma   90.00
#
_symmetry.space_group_name_H-M   'P 1'
#
loop_
_entity.id
_entity.type
_entity.pdbx_description
1 polymer ?
#
loop_
_entity_poly.entity_id
_entity_poly.type
_entity_poly.pdbx_seq_one_letter_code
_entity_poly.pdbx_strand_id
1 'polypeptide(L)'
;MTNLESGLRCGCTRIAAMATAFLISTIPGQSAAQVAASSPAAAPPPSPGATAASPLVTRAQVLTLAQMGANYPIPLRGVDPDHTLNVGVRLDEVVTAARLKLVFTYSPALVFPLSHLKIRLNDEVVATIPLDQEHAGQQVTREVDLDPRYFTDFNRINVQMIAHYTLDHCEDPFHSSLWADISPSTTLTLSKASVTLPDNLALLPAPFFDRRDNNRVTVPFVLPANTDPAVLRAAGVVASWLGALASYRELRFPVSRTAPGDAHAIALVMPNAMPDGLHIDKIEGASVRVMPNPANPARKLLVLAGRNPEELQLAANALVLGKAAMAGASTGVQAVDLGKPRQPYDAPAWAPVDRPVLFKELVTDPQQLQVAGASPDAIRVNLRVPADLFGWNDRSVPLSIKYRYTAPSTYNDSVLSVDINDQLVRSYRLKPLTTQGDENLVSVPLLSGGSVSASSDILIPAFRVGSNNQMQFRFSMDSQKTGLCASTATNVARAAVDPDSSIDFSGFAHYAALPNLAFFANSGYPFTRLADLADTAVVVPDAPTTIDQEAALTMLGHMGKWTGLPSLRVAVAAAKAIDTVKDRNLVIIGTGSAAQILTGWGKSLPLMIERGKT
;
A
#
# COMPACT_ATOMS: atom_id res chain seq x y z
N MET A 1 14.90 -47.35 18.24
CA MET A 1 16.01 -48.32 18.37
C MET A 1 16.50 -48.64 16.98
N THR A 2 17.67 -48.11 16.69
CA THR A 2 18.48 -48.26 15.49
C THR A 2 19.07 -49.66 15.39
N ASN A 3 19.11 -50.23 14.17
CA ASN A 3 20.32 -50.72 13.49
C ASN A 3 19.95 -51.67 12.34
N LEU A 4 20.36 -51.32 11.12
CA LEU A 4 21.26 -52.16 10.31
C LEU A 4 21.81 -51.38 9.11
N GLU A 5 23.10 -51.05 9.21
CA GLU A 5 24.08 -50.99 8.11
C GLU A 5 24.08 -52.32 7.32
N SER A 6 24.67 -52.55 6.14
CA SER A 6 25.39 -51.84 5.08
C SER A 6 25.57 -52.89 3.96
N GLY A 7 25.85 -52.50 2.71
CA GLY A 7 26.05 -53.51 1.65
C GLY A 7 26.38 -52.99 0.24
N LEU A 8 27.64 -52.60 0.05
CA LEU A 8 28.37 -52.32 -1.20
C LEU A 8 28.25 -53.41 -2.30
N ARG A 9 28.10 -53.01 -3.57
CA ARG A 9 28.75 -53.56 -4.82
C ARG A 9 28.62 -52.48 -5.93
N CYS A 10 29.66 -51.83 -6.47
CA CYS A 10 30.79 -52.22 -7.34
C CYS A 10 30.41 -52.56 -8.80
N GLY A 11 30.97 -51.78 -9.75
CA GLY A 11 30.95 -51.95 -11.23
C GLY A 11 30.85 -50.59 -11.96
N CYS A 12 31.92 -49.91 -12.41
CA CYS A 12 32.71 -50.12 -13.66
C CYS A 12 31.79 -50.33 -14.88
N THR A 13 31.82 -49.64 -16.04
CA THR A 13 32.84 -48.92 -16.84
C THR A 13 32.02 -48.27 -18.01
N ARG A 14 32.26 -47.08 -18.60
CA ARG A 14 33.17 -46.79 -19.73
C ARG A 14 32.93 -45.36 -20.26
N ILE A 15 34.04 -44.77 -20.68
CA ILE A 15 34.25 -43.51 -21.38
C ILE A 15 33.89 -43.65 -22.87
N ALA A 16 33.35 -42.59 -23.50
CA ALA A 16 33.48 -42.36 -24.94
C ALA A 16 33.49 -40.86 -25.25
N ALA A 17 34.65 -40.39 -25.69
CA ALA A 17 34.89 -39.08 -26.28
C ALA A 17 34.53 -39.10 -27.78
N MET A 18 34.09 -37.97 -28.33
CA MET A 18 34.16 -37.73 -29.77
C MET A 18 34.58 -36.29 -30.04
N ALA A 19 35.74 -36.18 -30.67
CA ALA A 19 36.37 -34.98 -31.20
C ALA A 19 36.33 -35.06 -32.73
N THR A 20 36.15 -33.92 -33.41
CA THR A 20 36.50 -33.64 -34.82
C THR A 20 36.00 -32.23 -35.16
N ALA A 21 36.63 -31.37 -35.95
CA ALA A 21 38.00 -31.20 -36.41
C ALA A 21 38.03 -29.81 -37.08
N PHE A 22 39.08 -29.04 -36.84
CA PHE A 22 39.39 -27.77 -37.50
C PHE A 22 39.74 -28.01 -38.97
N LEU A 23 39.28 -27.14 -39.87
CA LEU A 23 39.88 -26.96 -41.20
C LEU A 23 40.10 -25.48 -41.47
N ILE A 24 41.38 -25.17 -41.58
CA ILE A 24 42.00 -23.90 -41.96
C ILE A 24 42.01 -23.84 -43.49
N SER A 25 41.63 -22.70 -44.09
CA SER A 25 42.05 -22.37 -45.45
C SER A 25 42.41 -20.89 -45.55
N THR A 26 43.67 -20.68 -45.91
CA THR A 26 44.41 -19.43 -46.07
C THR A 26 44.11 -18.70 -47.39
N ILE A 27 44.40 -17.40 -47.36
CA ILE A 27 44.23 -16.33 -48.37
C ILE A 27 45.16 -16.52 -49.60
N PRO A 28 44.77 -15.98 -50.78
CA PRO A 28 45.54 -14.91 -51.45
C PRO A 28 44.60 -13.73 -51.77
N GLY A 29 44.97 -12.44 -51.73
CA GLY A 29 46.21 -11.79 -52.14
C GLY A 29 45.92 -10.93 -53.39
N GLN A 30 45.55 -9.65 -53.17
CA GLN A 30 45.66 -8.45 -54.04
C GLN A 30 45.23 -8.48 -55.52
N SER A 31 44.33 -7.57 -55.94
CA SER A 31 44.67 -6.34 -56.70
C SER A 31 43.41 -5.59 -57.20
N ALA A 32 43.61 -4.32 -57.52
CA ALA A 32 42.69 -3.21 -57.76
C ALA A 32 41.60 -3.41 -58.83
N ALA A 33 40.45 -2.72 -58.64
CA ALA A 33 39.69 -2.12 -59.73
C ALA A 33 38.73 -1.03 -59.23
N GLN A 34 39.04 0.19 -59.67
CA GLN A 34 38.22 1.35 -60.02
C GLN A 34 36.75 1.45 -59.55
N VAL A 35 36.50 2.60 -58.92
CA VAL A 35 35.22 3.29 -58.81
C VAL A 35 34.58 3.45 -60.20
N ALA A 36 33.39 2.88 -60.38
CA ALA A 36 32.48 3.23 -61.47
C ALA A 36 31.14 3.64 -60.86
N ALA A 37 30.75 4.88 -61.13
CA ALA A 37 29.48 5.45 -60.72
C ALA A 37 28.32 4.78 -61.47
N SER A 38 27.29 4.34 -60.75
CA SER A 38 25.99 3.96 -61.30
C SER A 38 24.89 4.77 -60.60
N SER A 39 24.11 5.48 -61.42
CA SER A 39 22.97 6.34 -61.08
C SER A 39 21.94 5.71 -60.13
N PRO A 40 21.17 6.53 -59.39
CA PRO A 40 20.24 6.04 -58.37
C PRO A 40 19.04 5.31 -59.01
N ALA A 41 18.79 4.08 -58.56
CA ALA A 41 17.56 3.36 -58.84
C ALA A 41 16.41 3.97 -58.03
N ALA A 42 15.29 4.22 -58.70
CA ALA A 42 14.09 4.82 -58.12
C ALA A 42 13.46 3.90 -57.07
N ALA A 43 13.10 4.48 -55.92
CA ALA A 43 12.37 3.78 -54.86
C ALA A 43 10.96 3.38 -55.33
N PRO A 44 10.45 2.20 -54.94
CA PRO A 44 9.07 1.83 -55.20
C PRO A 44 8.12 2.74 -54.38
N PRO A 45 6.93 3.07 -54.90
CA PRO A 45 5.99 3.94 -54.22
C PRO A 45 5.49 3.31 -52.91
N PRO A 46 5.22 4.12 -51.87
CA PRO A 46 4.70 3.63 -50.60
C PRO A 46 3.29 3.05 -50.79
N SER A 47 3.05 1.87 -50.24
CA SER A 47 1.72 1.27 -50.14
C SER A 47 0.78 2.21 -49.36
N PRO A 48 -0.40 2.58 -49.90
CA PRO A 48 -1.38 3.36 -49.16
C PRO A 48 -2.11 2.42 -48.19
N GLY A 49 -1.63 2.38 -46.95
CA GLY A 49 -2.19 1.49 -45.93
C GLY A 49 -1.47 1.48 -44.59
N ALA A 50 -0.78 2.55 -44.23
CA ALA A 50 -0.46 2.81 -42.83
C ALA A 50 -1.54 3.75 -42.31
N THR A 51 -2.65 3.19 -41.83
CA THR A 51 -3.61 3.92 -41.01
C THR A 51 -2.80 4.55 -39.90
N ALA A 52 -2.72 5.89 -39.89
CA ALA A 52 -2.14 6.61 -38.76
C ALA A 52 -2.80 6.06 -37.50
N ALA A 53 -1.99 5.48 -36.60
CA ALA A 53 -2.48 5.05 -35.31
C ALA A 53 -3.20 6.25 -34.70
N SER A 54 -4.51 6.13 -34.45
CA SER A 54 -5.27 7.14 -33.74
C SER A 54 -4.45 7.54 -32.50
N PRO A 55 -4.29 8.85 -32.20
CA PRO A 55 -3.50 9.26 -31.04
C PRO A 55 -4.06 8.53 -29.82
N LEU A 56 -3.21 7.79 -29.09
CA LEU A 56 -3.62 7.18 -27.84
C LEU A 56 -4.22 8.29 -26.98
N VAL A 57 -5.43 8.09 -26.50
CA VAL A 57 -6.08 9.04 -25.60
C VAL A 57 -5.26 9.05 -24.31
N THR A 58 -4.40 10.05 -24.17
CA THR A 58 -3.58 10.24 -22.97
C THR A 58 -4.33 11.11 -21.97
N ARG A 59 -4.35 10.68 -20.71
CA ARG A 59 -4.87 11.46 -19.59
C ARG A 59 -3.71 12.00 -18.76
N ALA A 60 -3.71 13.31 -18.52
CA ALA A 60 -2.80 13.92 -17.56
C ALA A 60 -3.32 13.68 -16.13
N GLN A 61 -2.46 13.19 -15.26
CA GLN A 61 -2.68 13.07 -13.82
C GLN A 61 -1.63 13.88 -13.09
N VAL A 62 -2.07 14.83 -12.26
CA VAL A 62 -1.18 15.60 -11.39
C VAL A 62 -1.18 14.96 -10.01
N LEU A 63 0.00 14.55 -9.55
CA LEU A 63 0.25 14.02 -8.22
C LEU A 63 0.86 15.13 -7.35
N THR A 64 0.27 15.36 -6.19
CA THR A 64 0.82 16.29 -5.18
C THR A 64 1.91 15.62 -4.35
N LEU A 65 2.72 16.42 -3.64
CA LEU A 65 3.73 15.90 -2.72
C LEU A 65 3.13 14.96 -1.65
N ALA A 66 1.95 15.30 -1.11
CA ALA A 66 1.22 14.48 -0.16
C ALA A 66 0.81 13.13 -0.76
N GLN A 67 0.34 13.11 -2.01
CA GLN A 67 -0.01 11.86 -2.72
C GLN A 67 1.21 10.97 -3.02
N MET A 68 2.42 11.56 -3.04
CA MET A 68 3.68 10.84 -3.19
C MET A 68 4.32 10.43 -1.84
N GLY A 69 3.65 10.73 -0.71
CA GLY A 69 4.03 10.29 0.63
C GLY A 69 4.57 11.36 1.58
N ALA A 70 4.68 12.63 1.14
CA ALA A 70 5.21 13.71 1.97
C ALA A 70 4.15 14.81 2.22
N ASN A 71 3.56 14.78 3.43
CA ASN A 71 2.48 15.71 3.84
C ASN A 71 2.97 17.09 4.30
N TYR A 72 4.28 17.25 4.50
CA TYR A 72 4.93 18.47 4.98
C TYR A 72 6.08 18.85 4.03
N PRO A 73 6.62 20.09 4.12
CA PRO A 73 7.86 20.42 3.42
C PRO A 73 8.96 19.40 3.77
N ILE A 74 9.79 19.04 2.80
CA ILE A 74 10.86 18.07 3.00
C ILE A 74 12.14 18.85 3.32
N PRO A 75 12.63 18.79 4.57
CA PRO A 75 13.89 19.42 4.92
C PRO A 75 15.06 18.54 4.48
N LEU A 76 15.90 19.07 3.60
CA LEU A 76 17.21 18.51 3.27
C LEU A 76 18.24 19.27 4.11
N ARG A 77 18.94 18.58 5.01
CA ARG A 77 19.93 19.17 5.94
C ARG A 77 21.25 18.42 5.89
N GLY A 78 22.35 19.17 5.78
CA GLY A 78 23.71 18.63 5.71
C GLY A 78 24.26 18.54 4.28
N VAL A 79 25.38 17.85 4.10
CA VAL A 79 26.15 17.83 2.82
C VAL A 79 25.51 17.01 1.72
N ASP A 80 24.93 15.84 2.02
CA ASP A 80 24.41 14.91 1.03
C ASP A 80 22.99 14.32 1.32
N PRO A 81 22.08 15.05 2.00
CA PRO A 81 20.79 14.49 2.41
C PRO A 81 19.91 14.15 1.21
N ASP A 82 19.15 13.06 1.34
CA ASP A 82 18.20 12.62 0.32
C ASP A 82 16.82 12.30 0.89
N HIS A 83 15.81 12.38 0.02
CA HIS A 83 14.45 11.97 0.35
C HIS A 83 13.80 11.26 -0.84
N THR A 84 13.04 10.20 -0.56
CA THR A 84 12.42 9.36 -1.59
C THR A 84 10.90 9.55 -1.62
N LEU A 85 10.40 9.92 -2.80
CA LEU A 85 8.99 10.04 -3.14
C LEU A 85 8.54 8.77 -3.88
N ASN A 86 7.40 8.20 -3.48
CA ASN A 86 6.90 6.95 -4.06
C ASN A 86 5.77 7.23 -5.05
N VAL A 87 5.85 6.65 -6.24
CA VAL A 87 4.89 6.83 -7.34
C VAL A 87 4.53 5.47 -7.93
N GLY A 88 3.26 5.10 -7.88
CA GLY A 88 2.80 3.87 -8.51
C GLY A 88 2.07 4.11 -9.83
N VAL A 89 2.20 3.15 -10.74
CA VAL A 89 1.54 3.11 -12.05
C VAL A 89 0.65 1.89 -12.10
N ARG A 90 -0.61 2.05 -12.50
CA ARG A 90 -1.58 0.94 -12.53
C ARG A 90 -1.22 -0.05 -13.63
N LEU A 91 -1.62 -1.31 -13.45
CA LEU A 91 -1.40 -2.37 -14.44
C LEU A 91 -2.12 -2.09 -15.78
N ASP A 92 -3.24 -1.39 -15.74
CA ASP A 92 -4.04 -0.99 -16.91
C ASP A 92 -3.62 0.37 -17.51
N GLU A 93 -2.46 0.90 -17.13
CA GLU A 93 -1.94 2.18 -17.58
C GLU A 93 -0.45 2.09 -17.94
N VAL A 94 -0.02 2.92 -18.89
CA VAL A 94 1.40 3.15 -19.19
C VAL A 94 1.68 4.64 -19.20
N VAL A 95 2.82 5.04 -18.63
CA VAL A 95 3.27 6.44 -18.67
C VAL A 95 3.84 6.73 -20.05
N THR A 96 3.31 7.76 -20.73
CA THR A 96 3.78 8.21 -22.05
C THR A 96 4.61 9.48 -21.97
N ALA A 97 4.44 10.28 -20.92
CA ALA A 97 5.31 11.40 -20.57
C ALA A 97 5.19 11.69 -19.08
N ALA A 98 6.25 12.21 -18.47
CA ALA A 98 6.24 12.60 -17.07
C ALA A 98 7.04 13.89 -16.87
N ARG A 99 6.55 14.77 -16.00
CA ARG A 99 7.22 16.03 -15.66
C ARG A 99 7.13 16.31 -14.17
N LEU A 100 8.27 16.45 -13.52
CA LEU A 100 8.40 16.87 -12.14
C LEU A 100 8.53 18.39 -12.10
N LYS A 101 7.56 19.07 -11.46
CA LYS A 101 7.65 20.47 -11.08
C LYS A 101 8.20 20.52 -9.65
N LEU A 102 9.52 20.68 -9.53
CA LEU A 102 10.21 20.79 -8.25
C LEU A 102 10.18 22.25 -7.77
N VAL A 103 9.58 22.48 -6.60
CA VAL A 103 9.55 23.80 -5.96
C VAL A 103 10.35 23.73 -4.67
N PHE A 104 11.38 24.57 -4.53
CA PHE A 104 12.30 24.49 -3.40
C PHE A 104 12.94 25.84 -3.06
N THR A 105 13.43 25.96 -1.83
CA THR A 105 14.24 27.09 -1.35
C THR A 105 15.53 26.55 -0.77
N TYR A 106 16.65 27.26 -0.91
CA TYR A 106 17.95 26.79 -0.43
C TYR A 106 18.77 27.93 0.19
N SER A 107 19.80 27.53 0.94
CA SER A 107 20.65 28.43 1.70
C SER A 107 21.44 29.42 0.82
N PRO A 108 21.43 30.73 1.14
CA PRO A 108 22.32 31.73 0.54
C PRO A 108 23.80 31.56 0.86
N ALA A 109 24.14 30.73 1.85
CA ALA A 109 25.50 30.52 2.32
C ALA A 109 26.21 29.33 1.65
N LEU A 110 25.64 28.79 0.56
CA LEU A 110 26.24 27.68 -0.17
C LEU A 110 27.32 28.16 -1.15
N VAL A 111 28.27 27.26 -1.42
CA VAL A 111 29.21 27.37 -2.52
C VAL A 111 28.53 26.84 -3.78
N PHE A 112 27.89 27.74 -4.51
CA PHE A 112 27.04 27.43 -5.66
C PHE A 112 27.71 26.58 -6.76
N PRO A 113 28.99 26.80 -7.15
CA PRO A 113 29.63 25.99 -8.19
C PRO A 113 29.77 24.48 -7.84
N LEU A 114 29.71 24.13 -6.56
CA LEU A 114 29.78 22.73 -6.09
C LEU A 114 28.42 22.20 -5.61
N SER A 115 27.47 23.09 -5.32
CA SER A 115 26.19 22.74 -4.71
C SER A 115 25.10 22.55 -5.76
N HIS A 116 24.40 21.42 -5.70
CA HIS A 116 23.39 21.04 -6.69
C HIS A 116 22.36 20.07 -6.10
N LEU A 117 21.18 19.99 -6.74
CA LEU A 117 20.20 18.95 -6.46
C LEU A 117 20.31 17.86 -7.54
N LYS A 118 20.41 16.60 -7.11
CA LYS A 118 20.31 15.42 -7.98
C LYS A 118 18.91 14.85 -7.89
N ILE A 119 18.31 14.58 -9.04
CA ILE A 119 17.04 13.86 -9.14
C ILE A 119 17.34 12.48 -9.72
N ARG A 120 16.90 11.44 -9.00
CA ARG A 120 16.99 10.05 -9.44
C ARG A 120 15.61 9.44 -9.60
N LEU A 121 15.44 8.59 -10.60
CA LEU A 121 14.24 7.78 -10.81
C LEU A 121 14.68 6.31 -10.85
N ASN A 122 14.23 5.50 -9.90
CA ASN A 122 14.60 4.08 -9.79
C ASN A 122 16.13 3.88 -9.83
N ASP A 123 16.84 4.64 -9.00
CA ASP A 123 18.31 4.67 -8.86
C ASP A 123 19.09 5.26 -10.04
N GLU A 124 18.44 5.61 -11.15
CA GLU A 124 19.07 6.28 -12.30
C GLU A 124 19.02 7.81 -12.15
N VAL A 125 20.15 8.50 -12.38
CA VAL A 125 20.21 9.97 -12.33
C VAL A 125 19.56 10.57 -13.57
N VAL A 126 18.42 11.23 -13.41
CA VAL A 126 17.64 11.82 -14.51
C VAL A 126 17.92 13.31 -14.70
N ALA A 127 18.30 14.01 -13.64
CA ALA A 127 18.66 15.43 -13.72
C ALA A 127 19.62 15.85 -12.61
N THR A 128 20.42 16.86 -12.91
CA THR A 128 21.22 17.61 -11.93
C THR A 128 20.90 19.08 -12.09
N ILE A 129 20.38 19.70 -11.04
CA ILE A 129 19.93 21.09 -11.01
C ILE A 129 21.01 21.90 -10.26
N PRO A 130 21.77 22.76 -10.95
CA PRO A 130 22.73 23.65 -10.29
C PRO A 130 22.00 24.67 -9.43
N LEU A 131 22.61 25.04 -8.31
CA LEU A 131 22.14 26.15 -7.46
C LEU A 131 22.92 27.41 -7.81
N ASP A 132 22.27 28.58 -7.71
CA ASP A 132 22.89 29.88 -8.02
C ASP A 132 22.64 30.91 -6.91
N GLN A 133 23.46 31.96 -6.89
CA GLN A 133 23.37 33.00 -5.87
C GLN A 133 22.15 33.91 -6.03
N GLU A 134 21.71 34.15 -7.26
CA GLU A 134 20.64 35.10 -7.58
C GLU A 134 19.30 34.68 -6.96
N HIS A 135 19.01 33.38 -6.97
CA HIS A 135 17.76 32.83 -6.46
C HIS A 135 17.86 32.25 -5.04
N ALA A 136 19.04 32.33 -4.41
CA ALA A 136 19.24 31.75 -3.09
C ALA A 136 18.38 32.45 -2.02
N GLY A 137 17.81 31.67 -1.09
CA GLY A 137 16.86 32.16 -0.09
C GLY A 137 15.46 32.48 -0.63
N GLN A 138 15.23 32.37 -1.94
CA GLN A 138 13.92 32.57 -2.58
C GLN A 138 13.32 31.23 -3.02
N GLN A 139 12.01 31.22 -3.27
CA GLN A 139 11.35 30.04 -3.80
C GLN A 139 11.65 29.89 -5.29
N VAL A 140 12.28 28.79 -5.67
CA VAL A 140 12.65 28.44 -7.03
C VAL A 140 11.75 27.34 -7.55
N THR A 141 11.34 27.44 -8.81
CA THR A 141 10.63 26.38 -9.53
C THR A 141 11.50 25.88 -10.68
N ARG A 142 11.66 24.56 -10.77
CA ARG A 142 12.33 23.87 -11.88
C ARG A 142 11.44 22.76 -12.40
N GLU A 143 11.31 22.68 -13.72
CA GLU A 143 10.62 21.59 -14.39
C GLU A 143 11.65 20.60 -14.93
N VAL A 144 11.48 19.33 -14.60
CA VAL A 144 12.33 18.23 -15.04
C VAL A 144 11.46 17.23 -15.79
N ASP A 145 11.73 17.07 -17.08
CA ASP A 145 11.09 16.02 -17.89
C ASP A 145 11.73 14.66 -17.52
N LEU A 146 10.88 13.70 -17.17
CA LEU A 146 11.27 12.35 -16.78
C LEU A 146 10.97 11.40 -17.93
N ASP A 147 11.96 10.62 -18.35
CA ASP A 147 11.80 9.66 -19.43
C ASP A 147 10.77 8.57 -19.02
N PRO A 148 9.67 8.40 -19.77
CA PRO A 148 8.64 7.41 -19.45
C PRO A 148 9.17 5.97 -19.39
N ARG A 149 10.30 5.66 -20.06
CA ARG A 149 10.88 4.30 -20.10
C ARG A 149 11.47 3.85 -18.77
N TYR A 150 11.75 4.78 -17.86
CA TYR A 150 12.21 4.46 -16.52
C TYR A 150 11.08 4.14 -15.54
N PHE A 151 9.82 4.34 -15.93
CA PHE A 151 8.68 3.98 -15.10
C PHE A 151 8.38 2.48 -15.16
N THR A 152 8.23 1.89 -13.98
CA THR A 152 7.77 0.53 -13.74
C THR A 152 6.51 0.57 -12.88
N ASP A 153 6.11 -0.57 -12.30
CA ASP A 153 4.98 -0.71 -11.40
C ASP A 153 5.06 0.22 -10.16
N PHE A 154 6.20 0.20 -9.47
CA PHE A 154 6.48 1.00 -8.27
C PHE A 154 7.75 1.80 -8.50
N ASN A 155 7.64 3.12 -8.41
CA ASN A 155 8.73 4.02 -8.75
C ASN A 155 9.16 4.84 -7.55
N ARG A 156 10.47 5.06 -7.46
CA ARG A 156 11.11 5.89 -6.44
C ARG A 156 11.75 7.09 -7.10
N ILE A 157 11.21 8.27 -6.84
CA ILE A 157 11.83 9.54 -7.22
C ILE A 157 12.60 10.04 -6.02
N ASN A 158 13.92 10.04 -6.11
CA ASN A 158 14.78 10.51 -5.04
C ASN A 158 15.28 11.92 -5.36
N VAL A 159 15.15 12.81 -4.40
CA VAL A 159 15.72 14.16 -4.43
C VAL A 159 16.87 14.19 -3.43
N GLN A 160 18.09 14.35 -3.94
CA GLN A 160 19.29 14.43 -3.13
C GLN A 160 19.92 15.83 -3.28
N MET A 161 20.29 16.45 -2.17
CA MET A 161 21.08 17.66 -2.19
C MET A 161 22.56 17.30 -2.04
N ILE A 162 23.42 17.89 -2.85
CA ILE A 162 24.86 17.97 -2.61
C ILE A 162 25.16 19.43 -2.30
N ALA A 163 25.63 19.72 -1.09
CA ALA A 163 25.80 21.07 -0.59
C ALA A 163 27.16 21.26 0.07
N HIS A 164 27.78 22.40 -0.25
CA HIS A 164 29.06 22.85 0.29
C HIS A 164 28.90 24.28 0.78
N TYR A 165 29.59 24.70 1.84
CA TYR A 165 29.54 26.06 2.39
C TYR A 165 30.90 26.76 2.48
N THR A 166 32.01 26.04 2.27
CA THR A 166 33.34 26.65 2.22
C THR A 166 34.29 25.89 1.27
N LEU A 167 35.25 26.60 0.69
CA LEU A 167 36.32 26.05 -0.15
C LEU A 167 37.68 26.00 0.57
N ASP A 168 37.88 26.90 1.53
CA ASP A 168 39.20 27.21 2.10
C ASP A 168 39.50 26.39 3.35
N HIS A 169 38.46 25.81 3.94
CA HIS A 169 38.54 24.97 5.12
C HIS A 169 37.73 23.71 4.91
N CYS A 170 38.00 22.75 5.77
CA CYS A 170 37.23 21.53 5.89
C CYS A 170 35.80 21.85 6.38
N GLU A 171 34.82 21.08 5.89
CA GLU A 171 33.40 21.35 6.14
C GLU A 171 32.87 20.57 7.34
N ASP A 172 32.04 21.21 8.14
CA ASP A 172 31.17 20.53 9.10
C ASP A 172 29.94 19.97 8.38
N PRO A 173 29.75 18.63 8.30
CA PRO A 173 28.66 18.02 7.54
C PRO A 173 27.25 18.41 7.99
N PHE A 174 27.12 18.93 9.22
CA PHE A 174 25.85 19.31 9.83
C PHE A 174 25.77 20.83 10.09
N HIS A 175 26.62 21.63 9.45
CA HIS A 175 26.58 23.07 9.60
C HIS A 175 25.19 23.61 9.25
N SER A 176 24.67 24.54 10.05
CA SER A 176 23.31 25.10 9.87
C SER A 176 23.12 25.84 8.55
N SER A 177 24.20 26.16 7.84
CA SER A 177 24.18 26.74 6.49
C SER A 177 23.85 25.74 5.39
N LEU A 178 23.91 24.43 5.65
CA LEU A 178 23.70 23.37 4.68
C LEU A 178 22.23 22.94 4.68
N TRP A 179 21.40 23.65 3.92
CA TRP A 179 19.97 23.34 3.85
C TRP A 179 19.33 23.67 2.50
N ALA A 180 18.32 22.85 2.18
CA ALA A 180 17.29 23.15 1.21
C ALA A 180 15.94 22.60 1.72
N ASP A 181 14.84 23.25 1.34
CA ASP A 181 13.48 22.83 1.69
C ASP A 181 12.68 22.61 0.40
N ILE A 182 12.18 21.39 0.21
CA ILE A 182 11.25 21.09 -0.89
C ILE A 182 9.84 21.46 -0.44
N SER A 183 9.21 22.34 -1.21
CA SER A 183 7.89 22.89 -0.91
C SER A 183 6.77 21.86 -1.19
N PRO A 184 5.69 21.85 -0.38
CA PRO A 184 4.47 21.08 -0.64
C PRO A 184 3.79 21.40 -1.98
N SER A 185 4.14 22.53 -2.62
CA SER A 185 3.67 22.90 -3.96
C SER A 185 4.37 22.14 -5.09
N THR A 186 5.33 21.27 -4.78
CA THR A 186 5.95 20.32 -5.73
C THR A 186 4.89 19.35 -6.25
N THR A 187 4.87 19.15 -7.57
CA THR A 187 3.94 18.22 -8.22
C THR A 187 4.63 17.37 -9.28
N LEU A 188 4.10 16.17 -9.50
CA LEU A 188 4.48 15.29 -10.61
C LEU A 188 3.31 15.15 -11.56
N THR A 189 3.49 15.54 -12.81
CA THR A 189 2.48 15.38 -13.85
C THR A 189 2.82 14.15 -14.68
N LEU A 190 1.93 13.15 -14.70
CA LEU A 190 2.04 11.93 -15.50
C LEU A 190 1.00 11.97 -16.62
N SER A 191 1.45 11.92 -17.87
CA SER A 191 0.60 11.62 -19.01
C SER A 191 0.53 10.11 -19.17
N LYS A 192 -0.66 9.54 -19.03
CA LYS A 192 -0.88 8.10 -19.05
C LYS A 192 -1.79 7.70 -20.19
N ALA A 193 -1.47 6.59 -20.87
CA ALA A 193 -2.37 5.94 -21.81
C ALA A 193 -2.97 4.69 -21.16
N SER A 194 -4.25 4.41 -21.44
CA SER A 194 -4.89 3.18 -20.98
C SER A 194 -4.42 1.97 -21.80
N VAL A 195 -4.22 0.85 -21.11
CA VAL A 195 -3.87 -0.44 -21.70
C VAL A 195 -5.03 -1.41 -21.47
N THR A 196 -5.55 -1.98 -22.56
CA THR A 196 -6.61 -2.99 -22.47
C THR A 196 -6.01 -4.30 -21.95
N LEU A 197 -6.37 -4.68 -20.73
CA LEU A 197 -5.96 -5.95 -20.14
C LEU A 197 -6.63 -7.15 -20.85
N PRO A 198 -6.04 -8.36 -20.83
CA PRO A 198 -6.73 -9.55 -21.28
C PRO A 198 -7.89 -9.92 -20.34
N ASP A 199 -8.89 -10.62 -20.87
CA ASP A 199 -9.98 -11.19 -20.06
C ASP A 199 -9.48 -12.44 -19.32
N ASN A 200 -8.82 -12.22 -18.19
CA ASN A 200 -8.21 -13.28 -17.40
C ASN A 200 -8.40 -13.05 -15.90
N LEU A 201 -9.13 -13.97 -15.26
CA LEU A 201 -9.38 -13.97 -13.81
C LEU A 201 -8.10 -14.10 -12.97
N ALA A 202 -7.00 -14.60 -13.55
CA ALA A 202 -5.71 -14.69 -12.87
C ALA A 202 -5.11 -13.30 -12.54
N LEU A 203 -5.60 -12.22 -13.16
CA LEU A 203 -5.19 -10.84 -12.88
C LEU A 203 -5.90 -10.24 -11.67
N LEU A 204 -6.94 -10.88 -11.14
CA LEU A 204 -7.68 -10.37 -9.99
C LEU A 204 -6.74 -10.18 -8.79
N PRO A 205 -6.90 -9.07 -8.05
CA PRO A 205 -8.03 -8.15 -8.07
C PRO A 205 -7.93 -7.00 -9.11
N ALA A 206 -6.85 -6.92 -9.90
CA ALA A 206 -6.72 -5.89 -10.94
C ALA A 206 -7.68 -6.17 -12.12
N PRO A 207 -8.20 -5.14 -12.81
CA PRO A 207 -8.01 -3.70 -12.58
C PRO A 207 -8.98 -3.08 -11.55
N PHE A 208 -9.87 -3.86 -10.93
CA PHE A 208 -10.89 -3.36 -9.99
C PHE A 208 -10.27 -2.82 -8.71
N PHE A 209 -9.20 -3.47 -8.23
CA PHE A 209 -8.32 -2.93 -7.20
C PHE A 209 -6.87 -3.17 -7.61
N ASP A 210 -6.08 -2.09 -7.64
CA ASP A 210 -4.64 -2.14 -7.89
C ASP A 210 -3.89 -1.57 -6.69
N ARG A 211 -2.91 -2.34 -6.20
CA ARG A 211 -2.03 -1.96 -5.08
C ARG A 211 -1.09 -0.83 -5.44
N ARG A 212 -0.83 -0.61 -6.73
CA ARG A 212 0.04 0.45 -7.26
C ARG A 212 -0.64 1.81 -7.28
N ASP A 213 -1.97 1.85 -7.14
CA ASP A 213 -2.71 3.11 -7.06
C ASP A 213 -2.82 3.58 -5.61
N ASN A 214 -2.52 4.85 -5.34
CA ASN A 214 -2.60 5.44 -4.00
C ASN A 214 -3.88 6.29 -3.79
N ASN A 215 -4.72 6.49 -4.82
CA ASN A 215 -5.92 7.33 -4.72
C ASN A 215 -7.03 6.71 -3.86
N ARG A 216 -8.19 7.33 -3.68
CA ARG A 216 -9.35 6.63 -3.10
C ARG A 216 -9.78 5.44 -3.97
N VAL A 217 -10.05 4.28 -3.37
CA VAL A 217 -10.60 3.12 -4.08
C VAL A 217 -12.05 3.40 -4.42
N THR A 218 -12.36 3.57 -5.70
CA THR A 218 -13.72 3.79 -6.20
C THR A 218 -14.06 2.72 -7.23
N VAL A 219 -14.93 1.77 -6.89
CA VAL A 219 -15.34 0.68 -7.78
C VAL A 219 -16.86 0.68 -7.92
N PRO A 220 -17.41 1.05 -9.09
CA PRO A 220 -18.84 0.99 -9.33
C PRO A 220 -19.38 -0.45 -9.29
N PHE A 221 -20.51 -0.63 -8.63
CA PHE A 221 -21.31 -1.85 -8.63
C PHE A 221 -22.53 -1.65 -9.53
N VAL A 222 -22.70 -2.55 -10.50
CA VAL A 222 -23.82 -2.55 -11.42
C VAL A 222 -24.87 -3.54 -10.91
N LEU A 223 -25.96 -3.02 -10.37
CA LEU A 223 -27.02 -3.81 -9.73
C LEU A 223 -28.36 -3.65 -10.46
N PRO A 224 -29.17 -4.71 -10.57
CA PRO A 224 -30.49 -4.67 -11.21
C PRO A 224 -31.45 -3.72 -10.48
N ALA A 225 -32.42 -3.13 -11.19
CA ALA A 225 -33.35 -2.13 -10.63
C ALA A 225 -34.08 -2.61 -9.36
N ASN A 226 -34.58 -3.84 -9.37
CA ASN A 226 -35.21 -4.50 -8.23
C ASN A 226 -34.16 -5.37 -7.51
N THR A 227 -33.22 -4.74 -6.83
CA THR A 227 -32.18 -5.47 -6.09
C THR A 227 -32.77 -6.16 -4.86
N ASP A 228 -32.83 -7.48 -4.89
CA ASP A 228 -33.17 -8.31 -3.73
C ASP A 228 -32.10 -8.16 -2.62
N PRO A 229 -32.47 -8.15 -1.31
CA PRO A 229 -31.52 -8.23 -0.20
C PRO A 229 -30.41 -9.28 -0.36
N ALA A 230 -30.69 -10.43 -0.98
CA ALA A 230 -29.70 -11.46 -1.22
C ALA A 230 -28.65 -11.06 -2.28
N VAL A 231 -29.04 -10.32 -3.33
CA VAL A 231 -28.10 -9.73 -4.29
C VAL A 231 -27.23 -8.69 -3.59
N LEU A 232 -27.84 -7.85 -2.75
CA LEU A 232 -27.12 -6.83 -1.99
C LEU A 232 -26.13 -7.46 -1.00
N ARG A 233 -26.48 -8.59 -0.39
CA ARG A 233 -25.57 -9.38 0.46
C ARG A 233 -24.35 -9.86 -0.32
N ALA A 234 -24.55 -10.46 -1.50
CA ALA A 234 -23.46 -10.93 -2.33
C ALA A 234 -22.54 -9.76 -2.76
N ALA A 235 -23.12 -8.62 -3.15
CA ALA A 235 -22.37 -7.41 -3.47
C ALA A 235 -21.59 -6.88 -2.25
N GLY A 236 -22.20 -6.92 -1.06
CA GLY A 236 -21.61 -6.53 0.20
C GLY A 236 -20.39 -7.37 0.60
N VAL A 237 -20.42 -8.68 0.34
CA VAL A 237 -19.25 -9.56 0.54
C VAL A 237 -18.09 -9.14 -0.36
N VAL A 238 -18.35 -8.81 -1.63
CA VAL A 238 -17.30 -8.33 -2.56
C VAL A 238 -16.78 -6.95 -2.16
N ALA A 239 -17.66 -6.03 -1.75
CA ALA A 239 -17.26 -4.71 -1.28
C ALA A 239 -16.38 -4.78 -0.02
N SER A 240 -16.75 -5.64 0.94
CA SER A 240 -15.93 -5.88 2.14
C SER A 240 -14.58 -6.52 1.84
N TRP A 241 -14.47 -7.36 0.80
CA TRP A 241 -13.20 -7.89 0.32
C TRP A 241 -12.31 -6.80 -0.28
N LEU A 242 -12.85 -5.95 -1.15
CA LEU A 242 -12.12 -4.78 -1.66
C LEU A 242 -11.68 -3.86 -0.51
N GLY A 243 -12.53 -3.72 0.51
CA GLY A 243 -12.21 -3.04 1.75
C GLY A 243 -11.02 -3.63 2.50
N ALA A 244 -11.03 -4.96 2.71
CA ALA A 244 -9.95 -5.68 3.36
C ALA A 244 -8.60 -5.55 2.62
N LEU A 245 -8.63 -5.43 1.29
CA LEU A 245 -7.44 -5.16 0.48
C LEU A 245 -6.93 -3.71 0.61
N ALA A 246 -7.82 -2.75 0.87
CA ALA A 246 -7.57 -1.32 0.88
C ALA A 246 -7.31 -0.74 2.28
N SER A 247 -6.53 -1.44 3.10
CA SER A 247 -6.34 -1.14 4.54
C SER A 247 -5.91 0.31 4.84
N TYR A 248 -5.23 1.00 3.92
CA TYR A 248 -4.70 2.37 4.07
C TYR A 248 -5.44 3.44 3.24
N ARG A 249 -6.40 3.06 2.39
CA ARG A 249 -7.07 3.98 1.43
C ARG A 249 -8.49 4.28 1.87
N GLU A 250 -9.02 5.40 1.39
CA GLU A 250 -10.48 5.65 1.42
C GLU A 250 -11.19 4.69 0.45
N LEU A 251 -12.47 4.42 0.73
CA LEU A 251 -13.30 3.48 -0.02
C LEU A 251 -14.61 4.14 -0.43
N ARG A 252 -15.05 3.90 -1.66
CA ARG A 252 -16.37 4.27 -2.14
C ARG A 252 -16.86 3.27 -3.18
N PHE A 253 -18.10 2.82 -3.06
CA PHE A 253 -18.67 1.83 -4.00
C PHE A 253 -19.98 2.36 -4.60
N PRO A 254 -19.90 3.27 -5.60
CA PRO A 254 -21.08 3.81 -6.26
C PRO A 254 -21.92 2.70 -6.88
N VAL A 255 -23.24 2.87 -6.86
CA VAL A 255 -24.15 1.88 -7.47
C VAL A 255 -24.82 2.48 -8.70
N SER A 256 -24.76 1.76 -9.82
CA SER A 256 -25.43 2.10 -11.08
C SER A 256 -26.32 0.95 -11.57
N ARG A 257 -27.27 1.28 -12.45
CA ARG A 257 -28.12 0.28 -13.13
C ARG A 257 -27.52 -0.20 -14.46
N THR A 258 -26.70 0.65 -15.08
CA THR A 258 -25.96 0.38 -16.31
C THR A 258 -24.46 0.36 -16.03
N ALA A 259 -23.68 -0.33 -16.86
CA ALA A 259 -22.23 -0.31 -16.76
C ALA A 259 -21.67 1.08 -17.15
N PRO A 260 -20.82 1.70 -16.32
CA PRO A 260 -20.24 3.01 -16.61
C PRO A 260 -19.18 2.91 -17.71
N GLY A 261 -19.12 3.87 -18.65
CA GLY A 261 -18.14 3.86 -19.75
C GLY A 261 -16.73 4.34 -19.37
N ASP A 262 -16.59 4.99 -18.21
CA ASP A 262 -15.35 5.62 -17.73
C ASP A 262 -14.60 4.81 -16.67
N ALA A 263 -15.20 3.74 -16.15
CA ALA A 263 -14.64 2.94 -15.05
C ALA A 263 -14.72 1.42 -15.28
N HIS A 264 -13.83 0.68 -14.60
CA HIS A 264 -14.02 -0.76 -14.39
C HIS A 264 -15.11 -0.98 -13.35
N ALA A 265 -15.99 -1.96 -13.56
CA ALA A 265 -17.14 -2.15 -12.69
C ALA A 265 -17.40 -3.62 -12.34
N ILE A 266 -18.12 -3.87 -11.26
CA ILE A 266 -18.52 -5.21 -10.83
C ILE A 266 -20.03 -5.33 -11.01
N ALA A 267 -20.49 -6.28 -11.82
CA ALA A 267 -21.91 -6.55 -12.05
C ALA A 267 -22.35 -7.83 -11.33
N LEU A 268 -23.53 -7.79 -10.73
CA LEU A 268 -24.20 -8.97 -10.17
C LEU A 268 -25.43 -9.28 -10.99
N VAL A 269 -25.55 -10.54 -11.43
CA VAL A 269 -26.56 -10.93 -12.43
C VAL A 269 -27.29 -12.21 -12.02
N MET A 270 -28.59 -12.24 -12.29
CA MET A 270 -29.44 -13.43 -12.25
C MET A 270 -30.41 -13.41 -13.44
N PRO A 271 -31.00 -14.54 -13.85
CA PRO A 271 -31.87 -14.60 -15.04
C PRO A 271 -33.06 -13.63 -15.01
N ASN A 272 -33.63 -13.36 -13.83
CA ASN A 272 -34.76 -12.45 -13.61
C ASN A 272 -34.33 -11.07 -13.08
N ALA A 273 -33.02 -10.82 -12.94
CA ALA A 273 -32.47 -9.61 -12.37
C ALA A 273 -31.17 -9.23 -13.10
N MET A 274 -31.32 -8.90 -14.39
CA MET A 274 -30.22 -8.44 -15.24
C MET A 274 -30.12 -6.91 -15.17
N PRO A 275 -28.92 -6.33 -14.99
CA PRO A 275 -28.74 -4.89 -15.13
C PRO A 275 -28.96 -4.40 -16.56
N ASP A 276 -29.31 -3.12 -16.70
CA ASP A 276 -29.67 -2.53 -17.99
C ASP A 276 -28.47 -2.50 -18.95
N GLY A 277 -28.68 -2.92 -20.20
CA GLY A 277 -27.65 -2.94 -21.25
C GLY A 277 -26.64 -4.10 -21.15
N LEU A 278 -26.77 -4.98 -20.14
CA LEU A 278 -25.98 -6.21 -20.05
C LEU A 278 -26.79 -7.39 -20.58
N HIS A 279 -26.19 -8.20 -21.46
CA HIS A 279 -26.80 -9.43 -21.97
C HIS A 279 -25.87 -10.61 -21.73
N ILE A 280 -26.42 -11.68 -21.14
CA ILE A 280 -25.73 -12.95 -20.91
C ILE A 280 -26.68 -14.06 -21.31
N ASP A 281 -26.39 -14.71 -22.43
CA ASP A 281 -27.30 -15.65 -23.10
C ASP A 281 -27.77 -16.79 -22.18
N LYS A 282 -26.85 -17.33 -21.37
CA LYS A 282 -27.14 -18.45 -20.46
C LYS A 282 -26.31 -18.38 -19.19
N ILE A 283 -26.98 -18.49 -18.05
CA ILE A 283 -26.37 -18.65 -16.72
C ILE A 283 -26.49 -20.12 -16.32
N GLU A 284 -25.39 -20.87 -16.41
CA GLU A 284 -25.39 -22.33 -16.17
C GLU A 284 -25.31 -22.70 -14.69
N GLY A 285 -24.79 -21.79 -13.86
CA GLY A 285 -24.62 -21.96 -12.42
C GLY A 285 -23.89 -20.77 -11.79
N ALA A 286 -23.42 -20.95 -10.55
CA ALA A 286 -22.54 -19.99 -9.89
C ALA A 286 -21.26 -19.81 -10.72
N SER A 287 -20.97 -18.57 -11.14
CA SER A 287 -19.80 -18.29 -11.98
C SER A 287 -19.25 -16.89 -11.79
N VAL A 288 -17.95 -16.77 -12.01
CA VAL A 288 -17.20 -15.51 -12.04
C VAL A 288 -16.66 -15.32 -13.45
N ARG A 289 -16.86 -14.15 -14.04
CA ARG A 289 -16.42 -13.84 -15.40
C ARG A 289 -15.82 -12.44 -15.48
N VAL A 290 -14.71 -12.28 -16.18
CA VAL A 290 -14.21 -10.97 -16.63
C VAL A 290 -14.47 -10.86 -18.12
N MET A 291 -15.05 -9.74 -18.52
CA MET A 291 -15.35 -9.44 -19.92
C MET A 291 -15.14 -7.95 -20.23
N PRO A 292 -15.11 -7.55 -21.51
CA PRO A 292 -15.11 -6.15 -21.89
C PRO A 292 -16.38 -5.47 -21.39
N ASN A 293 -16.25 -4.23 -20.90
CA ASN A 293 -17.38 -3.46 -20.44
C ASN A 293 -18.27 -3.06 -21.65
N PRO A 294 -19.58 -3.37 -21.66
CA PRO A 294 -20.47 -3.07 -22.78
C PRO A 294 -20.53 -1.59 -23.16
N ALA A 295 -20.34 -0.68 -22.19
CA ALA A 295 -20.32 0.77 -22.45
C ALA A 295 -18.98 1.26 -23.02
N ASN A 296 -17.88 0.54 -22.77
CA ASN A 296 -16.55 0.85 -23.28
C ASN A 296 -15.64 -0.40 -23.24
N PRO A 297 -15.36 -1.05 -24.39
CA PRO A 297 -14.56 -2.28 -24.43
C PRO A 297 -13.12 -2.17 -23.91
N ALA A 298 -12.57 -0.95 -23.77
CA ALA A 298 -11.27 -0.73 -23.15
C ALA A 298 -11.30 -0.90 -21.61
N ARG A 299 -12.49 -0.83 -21.00
CA ARG A 299 -12.72 -1.11 -19.58
C ARG A 299 -13.19 -2.55 -19.38
N LYS A 300 -13.06 -3.04 -18.16
CA LYS A 300 -13.42 -4.40 -17.75
C LYS A 300 -14.63 -4.40 -16.86
N LEU A 301 -15.45 -5.43 -17.03
CA LEU A 301 -16.58 -5.75 -16.19
C LEU A 301 -16.34 -7.11 -15.54
N LEU A 302 -16.35 -7.16 -14.20
CA LEU A 302 -16.35 -8.41 -13.44
C LEU A 302 -17.80 -8.79 -13.17
N VAL A 303 -18.25 -9.89 -13.74
CA VAL A 303 -19.62 -10.39 -13.62
C VAL A 303 -19.64 -11.56 -12.64
N LEU A 304 -20.49 -11.46 -11.62
CA LEU A 304 -20.85 -12.55 -10.72
C LEU A 304 -22.26 -13.00 -11.06
N ALA A 305 -22.40 -14.25 -11.46
CA ALA A 305 -23.66 -14.82 -11.94
C ALA A 305 -24.08 -16.04 -11.14
N GLY A 306 -25.40 -16.21 -10.97
CA GLY A 306 -26.01 -17.41 -10.42
C GLY A 306 -27.44 -17.57 -10.93
N ARG A 307 -27.97 -18.79 -10.95
CA ARG A 307 -29.37 -19.05 -11.37
C ARG A 307 -30.38 -18.60 -10.32
N ASN A 308 -29.93 -18.55 -9.06
CA ASN A 308 -30.69 -18.17 -7.89
C ASN A 308 -29.78 -17.40 -6.89
N PRO A 309 -30.35 -16.82 -5.83
CA PRO A 309 -29.57 -16.06 -4.85
C PRO A 309 -28.46 -16.86 -4.16
N GLU A 310 -28.67 -18.16 -3.93
CA GLU A 310 -27.68 -19.03 -3.29
C GLU A 310 -26.43 -19.22 -4.16
N GLU A 311 -26.61 -19.44 -5.46
CA GLU A 311 -25.52 -19.55 -6.42
C GLU A 311 -24.79 -18.22 -6.63
N LEU A 312 -25.51 -17.10 -6.61
CA LEU A 312 -24.89 -15.79 -6.69
C LEU A 312 -24.01 -15.52 -5.46
N GLN A 313 -24.50 -15.88 -4.26
CA GLN A 313 -23.72 -15.80 -3.03
C GLN A 313 -22.50 -16.74 -3.07
N LEU A 314 -22.65 -17.94 -3.64
CA LEU A 314 -21.55 -18.88 -3.84
C LEU A 314 -20.47 -18.31 -4.77
N ALA A 315 -20.86 -17.66 -5.88
CA ALA A 315 -19.94 -16.98 -6.78
C ALA A 315 -19.18 -15.83 -6.09
N ALA A 316 -19.87 -15.02 -5.29
CA ALA A 316 -19.25 -13.95 -4.50
C ALA A 316 -18.26 -14.52 -3.48
N ASN A 317 -18.64 -15.57 -2.75
CA ASN A 317 -17.76 -16.24 -1.79
C ASN A 317 -16.52 -16.84 -2.48
N ALA A 318 -16.69 -17.43 -3.66
CA ALA A 318 -15.58 -17.97 -4.45
C ALA A 318 -14.61 -16.88 -4.89
N LEU A 319 -15.10 -15.73 -5.34
CA LEU A 319 -14.25 -14.60 -5.71
C LEU A 319 -13.37 -14.15 -4.55
N VAL A 320 -13.95 -14.01 -3.35
CA VAL A 320 -13.23 -13.39 -2.22
C VAL A 320 -12.35 -14.38 -1.44
N LEU A 321 -12.68 -15.67 -1.46
CA LEU A 321 -11.91 -16.75 -0.79
C LEU A 321 -10.98 -17.51 -1.75
N GLY A 322 -11.36 -17.62 -3.02
CA GLY A 322 -10.75 -18.49 -4.03
C GLY A 322 -9.45 -17.95 -4.62
N LYS A 323 -8.43 -17.75 -3.78
CA LYS A 323 -7.05 -17.43 -4.24
C LYS A 323 -6.38 -18.57 -5.02
N ALA A 324 -7.02 -19.73 -5.18
CA ALA A 324 -6.48 -20.89 -5.88
C ALA A 324 -7.17 -21.10 -7.24
N ALA A 325 -6.48 -20.72 -8.31
CA ALA A 325 -6.67 -21.14 -9.71
C ALA A 325 -7.94 -20.68 -10.46
N MET A 326 -8.37 -19.42 -10.32
CA MET A 326 -9.23 -18.82 -11.36
C MET A 326 -8.36 -18.35 -12.54
N ALA A 327 -8.58 -18.91 -13.72
CA ALA A 327 -7.83 -18.59 -14.94
C ALA A 327 -8.76 -18.50 -16.15
N GLY A 328 -8.36 -17.72 -17.15
CA GLY A 328 -9.17 -17.44 -18.33
C GLY A 328 -10.30 -16.46 -18.04
N ALA A 329 -11.19 -16.28 -19.02
CA ALA A 329 -12.24 -15.24 -18.96
C ALA A 329 -13.38 -15.58 -18.00
N SER A 330 -13.66 -16.87 -17.75
CA SER A 330 -14.81 -17.31 -16.95
C SER A 330 -14.48 -18.58 -16.19
N THR A 331 -14.99 -18.72 -14.97
CA THR A 331 -14.86 -19.94 -14.16
C THR A 331 -16.18 -20.23 -13.46
N GLY A 332 -16.63 -21.49 -13.55
CA GLY A 332 -17.77 -22.00 -12.80
C GLY A 332 -17.36 -22.43 -11.39
N VAL A 333 -18.26 -22.27 -10.42
CA VAL A 333 -18.03 -22.57 -9.01
C VAL A 333 -19.00 -23.66 -8.57
N GLN A 334 -18.47 -24.75 -8.01
CA GLN A 334 -19.30 -25.84 -7.48
C GLN A 334 -19.50 -25.73 -5.97
N ALA A 335 -18.43 -25.41 -5.22
CA ALA A 335 -18.46 -25.30 -3.77
C ALA A 335 -17.36 -24.37 -3.27
N VAL A 336 -17.57 -23.78 -2.09
CA VAL A 336 -16.61 -22.94 -1.38
C VAL A 336 -16.71 -23.24 0.10
N ASP A 337 -15.58 -23.50 0.76
CA ASP A 337 -15.51 -23.60 2.22
C ASP A 337 -15.34 -22.19 2.83
N LEU A 338 -16.29 -21.77 3.65
CA LEU A 338 -16.23 -20.49 4.39
C LEU A 338 -15.35 -20.57 5.64
N GLY A 339 -14.78 -21.73 5.93
CA GLY A 339 -14.03 -22.02 7.15
C GLY A 339 -14.91 -22.06 8.40
N LYS A 340 -14.27 -22.20 9.56
CA LYS A 340 -14.95 -22.25 10.86
C LYS A 340 -15.63 -20.90 11.18
N PRO A 341 -16.74 -20.91 11.94
CA PRO A 341 -17.32 -19.68 12.50
C PRO A 341 -16.27 -18.89 13.28
N ARG A 342 -16.30 -17.55 13.13
CA ARG A 342 -15.38 -16.64 13.80
C ARG A 342 -15.66 -16.58 15.30
N GLN A 343 -14.60 -16.37 16.06
CA GLN A 343 -14.68 -16.05 17.48
C GLN A 343 -14.62 -14.53 17.67
N PRO A 344 -15.12 -14.01 18.81
CA PRO A 344 -14.98 -12.60 19.13
C PRO A 344 -13.50 -12.19 19.14
N TYR A 345 -13.21 -11.03 18.53
CA TYR A 345 -11.88 -10.43 18.52
C TYR A 345 -10.79 -11.20 17.76
N ASP A 346 -11.18 -12.09 16.85
CA ASP A 346 -10.25 -12.90 16.05
C ASP A 346 -9.88 -12.28 14.70
N ALA A 347 -10.15 -10.99 14.49
CA ALA A 347 -10.01 -10.36 13.18
C ALA A 347 -8.55 -10.37 12.68
N PRO A 348 -8.28 -10.84 11.45
CA PRO A 348 -6.91 -10.96 10.93
C PRO A 348 -6.10 -9.65 10.88
N ALA A 349 -6.77 -8.50 10.75
CA ALA A 349 -6.10 -7.19 10.76
C ALA A 349 -5.83 -6.64 12.18
N TRP A 350 -6.31 -7.31 13.23
CA TRP A 350 -6.04 -6.92 14.62
C TRP A 350 -4.85 -7.69 15.15
N ALA A 351 -4.04 -7.03 15.97
CA ALA A 351 -3.05 -7.75 16.75
C ALA A 351 -3.75 -8.60 17.82
N PRO A 352 -3.18 -9.77 18.14
CA PRO A 352 -3.62 -10.56 19.28
C PRO A 352 -3.65 -9.73 20.56
N VAL A 353 -4.73 -9.90 21.34
CA VAL A 353 -4.93 -9.20 22.62
C VAL A 353 -4.93 -10.16 23.81
N ASP A 354 -4.59 -11.43 23.59
CA ASP A 354 -4.51 -12.48 24.60
C ASP A 354 -3.06 -12.82 24.99
N ARG A 355 -2.07 -12.22 24.32
CA ARG A 355 -0.64 -12.43 24.55
C ARG A 355 0.20 -11.22 24.10
N PRO A 356 1.49 -11.16 24.47
CA PRO A 356 2.46 -10.28 23.83
C PRO A 356 2.60 -10.56 22.33
N VAL A 357 2.69 -9.49 21.54
CA VAL A 357 2.81 -9.51 20.07
C VAL A 357 4.16 -8.97 19.67
N LEU A 358 4.91 -9.73 18.87
CA LEU A 358 6.24 -9.37 18.43
C LEU A 358 6.20 -8.46 17.20
N PHE A 359 7.19 -7.58 17.04
CA PHE A 359 7.22 -6.63 15.93
C PHE A 359 7.35 -7.33 14.57
N LYS A 360 8.02 -8.49 14.52
CA LYS A 360 8.05 -9.34 13.32
C LYS A 360 6.68 -9.82 12.84
N GLU A 361 5.68 -9.83 13.73
CA GLU A 361 4.30 -10.18 13.38
C GLU A 361 3.50 -8.98 12.84
N LEU A 362 4.01 -7.76 13.05
CA LEU A 362 3.35 -6.49 12.69
C LEU A 362 3.93 -5.85 11.42
N VAL A 363 5.12 -6.26 10.98
CA VAL A 363 5.76 -5.80 9.75
C VAL A 363 5.72 -6.87 8.67
N THR A 364 5.75 -6.44 7.40
CA THR A 364 5.79 -7.36 6.25
C THR A 364 7.21 -7.81 5.89
N ASP A 365 8.21 -6.97 6.20
CA ASP A 365 9.62 -7.25 5.99
C ASP A 365 10.42 -6.73 7.20
N PRO A 366 11.24 -7.58 7.86
CA PRO A 366 12.14 -7.14 8.93
C PRO A 366 13.07 -5.97 8.58
N GLN A 367 13.37 -5.72 7.30
CA GLN A 367 14.14 -4.55 6.88
C GLN A 367 13.45 -3.21 7.20
N GLN A 368 12.12 -3.21 7.35
CA GLN A 368 11.36 -2.01 7.76
C GLN A 368 11.71 -1.53 9.17
N LEU A 369 12.36 -2.38 9.97
CA LEU A 369 12.80 -2.07 11.33
C LEU A 369 14.26 -1.58 11.39
N GLN A 370 14.82 -1.14 10.26
CA GLN A 370 16.22 -0.70 10.15
C GLN A 370 16.29 0.65 9.43
N VAL A 371 17.24 1.49 9.87
CA VAL A 371 17.48 2.82 9.32
C VAL A 371 18.98 3.14 9.30
N ALA A 372 19.36 4.06 8.42
CA ALA A 372 20.74 4.51 8.27
C ALA A 372 20.81 6.03 8.09
N GLY A 373 21.89 6.64 8.56
CA GLY A 373 22.13 8.08 8.55
C GLY A 373 22.20 8.68 9.96
N ALA A 374 22.57 9.95 10.05
CA ALA A 374 22.60 10.68 11.32
C ALA A 374 21.19 11.03 11.82
N SER A 375 20.30 11.45 10.92
CA SER A 375 18.90 11.79 11.25
C SER A 375 17.93 11.06 10.31
N PRO A 376 17.87 9.72 10.37
CA PRO A 376 16.97 8.94 9.53
C PRO A 376 15.49 9.24 9.79
N ASP A 377 14.65 8.85 8.83
CA ASP A 377 13.21 8.72 9.05
C ASP A 377 12.90 7.77 10.22
N ALA A 378 11.77 8.01 10.88
CA ALA A 378 11.34 7.14 11.97
C ALA A 378 10.96 5.74 11.45
N ILE A 379 11.39 4.70 12.18
CA ILE A 379 10.86 3.34 12.00
C ILE A 379 9.41 3.34 12.47
N ARG A 380 8.48 2.96 11.59
CA ARG A 380 7.03 2.99 11.88
C ARG A 380 6.49 1.57 11.97
N VAL A 381 5.84 1.24 13.08
CA VAL A 381 5.15 -0.05 13.30
C VAL A 381 3.68 0.23 13.51
N ASN A 382 2.85 -0.21 12.56
CA ASN A 382 1.39 -0.02 12.61
C ASN A 382 0.74 -1.21 13.31
N LEU A 383 -0.30 -0.93 14.08
CA LEU A 383 -0.99 -1.88 14.94
C LEU A 383 -2.46 -1.50 15.03
N ARG A 384 -3.35 -2.48 14.90
CA ARG A 384 -4.77 -2.29 15.20
C ARG A 384 -5.19 -3.19 16.35
N VAL A 385 -6.11 -2.69 17.16
CA VAL A 385 -6.67 -3.40 18.30
C VAL A 385 -8.19 -3.16 18.35
N PRO A 386 -8.95 -4.05 19.02
CA PRO A 386 -10.38 -3.85 19.27
C PRO A 386 -10.68 -2.49 19.91
N ALA A 387 -11.79 -1.87 19.53
CA ALA A 387 -12.18 -0.55 20.05
C ALA A 387 -12.67 -0.55 21.51
N ASP A 388 -13.03 -1.72 22.04
CA ASP A 388 -13.57 -1.91 23.37
C ASP A 388 -12.51 -2.35 24.39
N LEU A 389 -11.23 -2.26 24.07
CA LEU A 389 -10.18 -2.48 25.07
C LEU A 389 -10.24 -1.40 26.14
N PHE A 390 -10.49 -1.83 27.38
CA PHE A 390 -10.64 -0.98 28.54
C PHE A 390 -9.61 -1.33 29.62
N GLY A 391 -8.83 -0.33 30.03
CA GLY A 391 -7.89 -0.43 31.13
C GLY A 391 -8.54 -0.02 32.45
N TRP A 392 -8.78 -0.98 33.35
CA TRP A 392 -9.22 -0.69 34.72
C TRP A 392 -8.07 -0.12 35.57
N ASN A 393 -8.29 0.95 36.35
CA ASN A 393 -7.29 1.61 37.22
C ASN A 393 -6.00 2.06 36.51
N ASP A 394 -6.09 2.89 35.45
CA ASP A 394 -4.92 3.48 34.78
C ASP A 394 -3.88 2.45 34.27
N ARG A 395 -4.37 1.27 33.83
CA ARG A 395 -3.52 0.27 33.18
C ARG A 395 -2.76 0.90 32.01
N SER A 396 -1.46 0.62 31.97
CA SER A 396 -0.58 0.98 30.86
C SER A 396 -0.30 -0.24 30.01
N VAL A 397 -0.10 -0.04 28.71
CA VAL A 397 0.29 -1.09 27.77
C VAL A 397 1.80 -1.32 27.89
N PRO A 398 2.26 -2.52 28.29
CA PRO A 398 3.67 -2.85 28.30
C PRO A 398 4.23 -2.91 26.87
N LEU A 399 5.33 -2.19 26.65
CA LEU A 399 6.11 -2.20 25.43
C LEU A 399 7.56 -2.53 25.80
N SER A 400 8.06 -3.67 25.33
CA SER A 400 9.46 -4.07 25.48
C SER A 400 10.17 -3.87 24.16
N ILE A 401 11.11 -2.93 24.13
CA ILE A 401 11.91 -2.67 22.94
C ILE A 401 13.31 -3.24 23.12
N LYS A 402 13.81 -3.85 22.07
CA LYS A 402 15.21 -4.23 21.89
C LYS A 402 15.70 -3.48 20.67
N TYR A 403 16.85 -2.85 20.75
CA TYR A 403 17.36 -2.03 19.65
C TYR A 403 18.86 -2.08 19.58
N ARG A 404 19.38 -1.86 18.38
CA ARG A 404 20.81 -1.85 18.07
C ARG A 404 21.15 -0.58 17.32
N TYR A 405 22.33 -0.06 17.56
CA TYR A 405 22.79 1.16 16.93
C TYR A 405 24.30 1.20 16.83
N THR A 406 24.79 2.01 15.89
CA THR A 406 26.20 2.37 15.81
C THR A 406 26.52 3.27 16.99
N ALA A 407 27.31 2.77 17.92
CA ALA A 407 27.51 3.46 19.19
C ALA A 407 28.44 4.67 19.02
N PRO A 408 28.12 5.81 19.66
CA PRO A 408 29.06 6.92 19.70
C PRO A 408 30.31 6.52 20.52
N SER A 409 31.50 7.06 20.22
CA SER A 409 32.71 6.88 21.05
C SER A 409 32.62 7.50 22.46
N THR A 410 32.00 8.68 22.60
CA THR A 410 31.68 9.36 23.87
C THR A 410 30.18 9.65 24.00
N TYR A 411 29.73 10.02 25.20
CA TYR A 411 28.37 10.54 25.37
C TYR A 411 28.19 11.86 24.59
N ASN A 412 27.18 11.89 23.72
CA ASN A 412 26.77 13.07 22.94
C ASN A 412 25.23 13.15 22.91
N ASP A 413 24.66 14.01 22.07
CA ASP A 413 23.20 14.22 22.01
C ASP A 413 22.47 13.18 21.15
N SER A 414 23.08 12.01 20.96
CA SER A 414 22.42 10.90 20.30
C SER A 414 21.28 10.34 21.15
N VAL A 415 20.08 10.28 20.58
CA VAL A 415 18.85 9.85 21.27
C VAL A 415 18.02 8.90 20.42
N LEU A 416 17.32 7.99 21.10
CA LEU A 416 16.17 7.25 20.57
C LEU A 416 14.90 7.87 21.19
N SER A 417 14.05 8.44 20.35
CA SER A 417 12.70 8.86 20.73
C SER A 417 11.68 7.79 20.34
N VAL A 418 10.77 7.50 21.28
CA VAL A 418 9.67 6.56 21.11
C VAL A 418 8.37 7.33 21.19
N ASP A 419 7.66 7.40 20.07
CA ASP A 419 6.39 8.09 19.93
C ASP A 419 5.27 7.07 19.64
N ILE A 420 4.06 7.38 20.07
CA ILE A 420 2.84 6.67 19.65
C ILE A 420 1.82 7.68 19.17
N ASN A 421 1.26 7.45 17.98
CA ASN A 421 0.27 8.35 17.37
C ASN A 421 0.76 9.81 17.37
N ASP A 422 2.02 10.02 16.95
CA ASP A 422 2.73 11.29 16.90
C ASP A 422 2.94 12.00 18.26
N GLN A 423 2.79 11.29 19.38
CA GLN A 423 3.03 11.79 20.73
C GLN A 423 4.19 11.09 21.42
N LEU A 424 5.18 11.87 21.87
CA LEU A 424 6.35 11.37 22.59
C LEU A 424 5.98 10.65 23.89
N VAL A 425 6.35 9.38 24.00
CA VAL A 425 6.18 8.56 25.21
C VAL A 425 7.45 8.58 26.04
N ARG A 426 8.61 8.33 25.41
CA ARG A 426 9.91 8.28 26.09
C ARG A 426 11.05 8.64 25.14
N SER A 427 12.13 9.17 25.70
CA SER A 427 13.40 9.36 25.00
C SER A 427 14.54 8.72 25.79
N TYR A 428 15.46 8.07 25.09
CA TYR A 428 16.64 7.40 25.65
C TYR A 428 17.90 7.97 25.03
N ARG A 429 18.85 8.40 25.86
CA ARG A 429 20.18 8.77 25.38
C ARG A 429 20.97 7.52 25.01
N LEU A 430 21.53 7.49 23.81
CA LEU A 430 22.32 6.37 23.31
C LEU A 430 23.68 6.33 24.02
N LYS A 431 24.10 5.14 24.48
CA LYS A 431 25.32 4.96 25.27
C LYS A 431 26.52 4.70 24.34
N PRO A 432 27.72 5.16 24.71
CA PRO A 432 28.91 4.84 23.95
C PRO A 432 29.33 3.38 24.11
N LEU A 433 30.19 2.90 23.20
CA LEU A 433 30.78 1.57 23.28
C LEU A 433 31.70 1.48 24.52
N THR A 434 31.38 0.63 25.49
CA THR A 434 32.27 0.38 26.65
C THR A 434 33.05 -0.91 26.42
N THR A 435 34.36 -0.87 26.60
CA THR A 435 35.30 -2.00 26.39
C THR A 435 35.15 -3.16 27.39
N GLN A 436 34.15 -3.14 28.28
CA GLN A 436 33.99 -4.12 29.37
C GLN A 436 32.68 -4.93 29.33
N GLY A 437 31.84 -4.81 28.30
CA GLY A 437 30.47 -5.35 28.34
C GLY A 437 30.12 -6.52 27.41
N ASP A 438 31.02 -6.98 26.54
CA ASP A 438 30.62 -7.84 25.41
C ASP A 438 31.51 -9.08 25.28
N GLU A 439 31.36 -10.04 26.20
CA GLU A 439 32.07 -11.34 26.15
C GLU A 439 31.61 -12.26 25.00
N ASN A 440 30.70 -11.82 24.12
CA ASN A 440 30.22 -12.60 22.97
C ASN A 440 30.59 -12.03 21.59
N LEU A 441 31.55 -11.10 21.51
CA LEU A 441 32.11 -10.68 20.22
C LEU A 441 33.10 -11.75 19.71
N VAL A 442 32.61 -12.68 18.88
CA VAL A 442 33.46 -13.39 17.92
C VAL A 442 34.17 -12.32 17.10
N SER A 443 35.46 -12.17 17.37
CA SER A 443 36.31 -11.14 16.79
C SER A 443 36.63 -11.51 15.35
N VAL A 444 35.73 -11.16 14.42
CA VAL A 444 36.04 -11.19 12.99
C VAL A 444 36.68 -9.84 12.63
N PRO A 445 38.00 -9.76 12.37
CA PRO A 445 38.75 -8.49 12.34
C PRO A 445 38.53 -7.60 11.10
N LEU A 446 37.38 -7.70 10.41
CA LEU A 446 37.09 -6.95 9.18
C LEU A 446 35.73 -6.22 9.16
N LEU A 447 35.01 -6.16 10.29
CA LEU A 447 33.76 -5.41 10.42
C LEU A 447 33.93 -4.28 11.45
N SER A 448 34.70 -3.25 11.09
CA SER A 448 35.06 -2.12 11.98
C SER A 448 33.91 -1.11 12.15
N GLY A 449 32.80 -1.55 12.76
CA GLY A 449 31.72 -0.69 13.24
C GLY A 449 31.12 -1.29 14.51
N GLY A 450 31.51 -0.79 15.68
CA GLY A 450 30.99 -1.27 16.96
C GLY A 450 29.49 -1.00 17.10
N SER A 451 28.67 -2.04 17.15
CA SER A 451 27.24 -1.95 17.39
C SER A 451 26.93 -2.26 18.86
N VAL A 452 26.15 -1.41 19.54
CA VAL A 452 25.61 -1.70 20.88
C VAL A 452 24.20 -2.24 20.76
N SER A 453 23.86 -3.26 21.56
CA SER A 453 22.49 -3.73 21.76
C SER A 453 21.96 -3.26 23.12
N ALA A 454 20.71 -2.80 23.17
CA ALA A 454 20.06 -2.36 24.40
C ALA A 454 18.60 -2.82 24.42
N SER A 455 18.03 -2.90 25.62
CA SER A 455 16.60 -3.18 25.83
C SER A 455 16.01 -2.23 26.86
N SER A 456 14.76 -1.84 26.64
CA SER A 456 14.01 -0.95 27.53
C SER A 456 12.55 -1.40 27.61
N ASP A 457 11.98 -1.36 28.81
CA ASP A 457 10.55 -1.54 29.02
C ASP A 457 9.86 -0.18 29.24
N ILE A 458 8.75 0.03 28.56
CA ILE A 458 7.95 1.25 28.54
C ILE A 458 6.52 0.89 28.91
N LEU A 459 5.91 1.74 29.74
CA LEU A 459 4.48 1.67 30.04
C LEU A 459 3.78 2.79 29.28
N ILE A 460 3.03 2.44 28.23
CA ILE A 460 2.28 3.41 27.43
C ILE A 460 0.93 3.66 28.12
N PRO A 461 0.57 4.91 28.46
CA PRO A 461 -0.74 5.20 29.04
C PRO A 461 -1.87 4.76 28.10
N ALA A 462 -2.88 4.03 28.60
CA ALA A 462 -3.94 3.45 27.78
C ALA A 462 -4.69 4.47 26.91
N PHE A 463 -4.90 5.69 27.40
CA PHE A 463 -5.61 6.75 26.66
C PHE A 463 -4.86 7.23 25.41
N ARG A 464 -3.58 6.87 25.23
CA ARG A 464 -2.80 7.17 24.01
C ARG A 464 -2.99 6.13 22.91
N VAL A 465 -3.66 5.01 23.22
CA VAL A 465 -3.91 3.93 22.28
C VAL A 465 -5.37 3.97 21.84
N GLY A 466 -5.60 3.96 20.53
CA GLY A 466 -6.92 3.84 19.91
C GLY A 466 -7.07 2.51 19.15
N SER A 467 -8.10 2.39 18.31
CA SER A 467 -8.29 1.19 17.46
C SER A 467 -7.24 1.06 16.35
N ASN A 468 -6.57 2.16 15.99
CA ASN A 468 -5.47 2.20 15.04
C ASN A 468 -4.33 3.00 15.62
N ASN A 469 -3.16 2.37 15.68
CA ASN A 469 -2.00 2.90 16.34
C ASN A 469 -0.79 2.83 15.42
N GLN A 470 0.07 3.83 15.54
CA GLN A 470 1.39 3.82 14.95
C GLN A 470 2.42 4.11 16.02
N MET A 471 3.32 3.17 16.24
CA MET A 471 4.53 3.38 17.03
C MET A 471 5.62 3.91 16.10
N GLN A 472 6.37 4.91 16.56
CA GLN A 472 7.47 5.50 15.82
C GLN A 472 8.74 5.47 16.68
N PHE A 473 9.83 4.97 16.10
CA PHE A 473 11.14 4.90 16.74
C PHE A 473 12.11 5.77 15.93
N ARG A 474 12.46 6.93 16.48
CA ARG A 474 13.30 7.92 15.82
C ARG A 474 14.68 7.92 16.46
N PHE A 475 15.67 7.53 15.68
CA PHE A 475 17.07 7.66 16.07
C PHE A 475 17.61 9.00 15.58
N SER A 476 18.19 9.77 16.48
CA SER A 476 19.02 10.93 16.16
C SER A 476 20.43 10.56 16.61
N MET A 477 21.33 10.35 15.68
CA MET A 477 22.71 9.94 15.91
C MET A 477 23.61 11.14 15.65
N ASP A 478 24.03 11.78 16.73
CA ASP A 478 24.88 12.97 16.66
C ASP A 478 26.31 12.59 16.26
N SER A 479 26.92 13.47 15.46
CA SER A 479 28.24 13.28 14.87
C SER A 479 29.32 13.72 15.87
N GLN A 480 30.36 12.90 16.02
CA GLN A 480 31.41 13.18 16.99
C GLN A 480 32.51 14.04 16.40
N LYS A 481 32.49 15.32 16.77
CA LYS A 481 33.50 16.30 16.38
C LYS A 481 34.67 16.23 17.37
N THR A 482 35.82 15.68 16.94
CA THR A 482 37.07 15.70 17.73
C THR A 482 37.99 16.87 17.36
N GLY A 483 37.42 17.99 16.92
CA GLY A 483 38.13 19.21 16.53
C GLY A 483 37.39 19.97 15.43
N LEU A 484 37.91 21.11 15.00
CA LEU A 484 37.49 21.75 13.74
C LEU A 484 37.75 20.74 12.61
N CYS A 485 36.67 20.23 12.03
CA CYS A 485 36.67 19.31 10.91
C CYS A 485 37.29 17.92 11.09
N ALA A 486 37.26 17.36 12.30
CA ALA A 486 37.56 15.94 12.42
C ALA A 486 36.48 15.13 11.69
N SER A 487 36.86 14.43 10.62
CA SER A 487 35.97 13.54 9.87
C SER A 487 35.39 12.48 10.80
N THR A 488 34.07 12.42 10.91
CA THR A 488 33.40 11.26 11.50
C THR A 488 33.53 10.07 10.55
N ALA A 489 33.66 8.88 11.14
CA ALA A 489 33.94 7.61 10.44
C ALA A 489 33.17 7.46 9.11
N THR A 490 33.86 6.88 8.13
CA THR A 490 33.43 6.58 6.74
C THR A 490 32.21 5.66 6.64
N ASN A 491 31.70 5.15 7.76
CA ASN A 491 30.56 4.24 7.82
C ASN A 491 29.31 5.02 8.20
N VAL A 492 28.29 4.95 7.35
CA VAL A 492 26.95 5.49 7.62
C VAL A 492 26.43 4.87 8.92
N ALA A 493 26.14 5.70 9.91
CA ALA A 493 25.57 5.25 11.18
C ALA A 493 24.27 4.48 10.92
N ARG A 494 24.10 3.35 11.57
CA ARG A 494 22.92 2.49 11.43
C ARG A 494 22.23 2.31 12.77
N ALA A 495 20.92 2.20 12.74
CA ALA A 495 20.11 1.80 13.88
C ALA A 495 18.99 0.84 13.46
N ALA A 496 18.56 0.00 14.38
CA ALA A 496 17.51 -0.97 14.17
C ALA A 496 16.73 -1.23 15.44
N VAL A 497 15.44 -1.51 15.30
CA VAL A 497 14.63 -2.12 16.34
C VAL A 497 14.59 -3.63 16.08
N ASP A 498 14.92 -4.43 17.09
CA ASP A 498 14.95 -5.88 16.95
C ASP A 498 13.52 -6.41 16.72
N PRO A 499 13.31 -7.31 15.74
CA PRO A 499 12.00 -7.88 15.46
C PRO A 499 11.38 -8.66 16.63
N ASP A 500 12.18 -9.04 17.65
CA ASP A 500 11.73 -9.66 18.90
C ASP A 500 11.36 -8.65 20.00
N SER A 501 11.23 -7.36 19.67
CA SER A 501 10.52 -6.38 20.49
C SER A 501 9.02 -6.69 20.55
N SER A 502 8.34 -6.37 21.64
CA SER A 502 6.96 -6.79 21.88
C SER A 502 6.08 -5.70 22.49
N ILE A 503 4.78 -5.74 22.17
CA ILE A 503 3.72 -4.98 22.83
C ILE A 503 2.64 -5.93 23.37
N ASP A 504 2.06 -5.64 24.54
CA ASP A 504 1.14 -6.57 25.22
C ASP A 504 -0.19 -5.92 25.62
N PHE A 505 -1.30 -6.46 25.09
CA PHE A 505 -2.67 -6.06 25.43
C PHE A 505 -3.42 -7.10 26.29
N SER A 506 -2.77 -8.22 26.66
CA SER A 506 -3.38 -9.32 27.43
C SER A 506 -3.97 -8.91 28.78
N GLY A 507 -3.52 -7.79 29.33
CA GLY A 507 -4.05 -7.21 30.55
C GLY A 507 -5.33 -6.38 30.40
N PHE A 508 -5.88 -6.20 29.20
CA PHE A 508 -7.06 -5.35 28.97
C PHE A 508 -8.35 -6.16 29.00
N ALA A 509 -9.42 -5.56 29.54
CA ALA A 509 -10.75 -6.14 29.49
C ALA A 509 -11.51 -5.60 28.27
N HIS A 510 -12.52 -6.33 27.80
CA HIS A 510 -13.44 -5.84 26.78
C HIS A 510 -14.65 -5.16 27.45
N TYR A 511 -14.73 -3.84 27.32
CA TYR A 511 -15.86 -3.04 27.79
C TYR A 511 -15.98 -1.75 26.97
N ALA A 512 -17.20 -1.47 26.50
CA ALA A 512 -17.53 -0.27 25.75
C ALA A 512 -18.87 0.31 26.20
N ALA A 513 -18.88 1.59 26.56
CA ALA A 513 -20.13 2.33 26.74
C ALA A 513 -20.67 2.77 25.37
N LEU A 514 -21.95 2.48 25.10
CA LEU A 514 -22.65 2.83 23.87
C LEU A 514 -23.81 3.80 24.15
N PRO A 515 -24.18 4.69 23.20
CA PRO A 515 -23.66 4.80 21.84
C PRO A 515 -22.32 5.54 21.76
N ASN A 516 -21.43 5.11 20.87
CA ASN A 516 -20.19 5.80 20.58
C ASN A 516 -19.91 5.79 19.07
N LEU A 517 -20.13 6.94 18.41
CA LEU A 517 -19.93 7.07 16.96
C LEU A 517 -18.46 6.97 16.54
N ALA A 518 -17.51 7.32 17.44
CA ALA A 518 -16.10 7.19 17.15
C ALA A 518 -15.70 5.71 17.02
N PHE A 519 -16.29 4.81 17.81
CA PHE A 519 -16.07 3.36 17.67
C PHE A 519 -16.55 2.84 16.32
N PHE A 520 -17.74 3.28 15.88
CA PHE A 520 -18.24 2.92 14.56
C PHE A 520 -17.36 3.48 13.44
N ALA A 521 -17.04 4.78 13.46
CA ALA A 521 -16.28 5.45 12.41
C ALA A 521 -14.83 4.99 12.29
N ASN A 522 -14.21 4.58 13.40
CA ASN A 522 -12.79 4.20 13.45
C ASN A 522 -12.55 2.69 13.57
N SER A 523 -13.59 1.85 13.54
CA SER A 523 -13.39 0.38 13.60
C SER A 523 -14.58 -0.46 13.13
N GLY A 524 -15.74 0.14 12.88
CA GLY A 524 -17.00 -0.57 12.65
C GLY A 524 -17.60 -1.23 13.90
N TYR A 525 -17.03 -1.03 15.09
CA TYR A 525 -17.56 -1.57 16.35
C TYR A 525 -18.92 -0.95 16.70
N PRO A 526 -19.89 -1.71 17.26
CA PRO A 526 -19.79 -3.09 17.77
C PRO A 526 -19.95 -4.19 16.71
N PHE A 527 -20.27 -3.85 15.46
CA PHE A 527 -20.60 -4.82 14.42
C PHE A 527 -19.40 -5.64 13.92
N THR A 528 -18.18 -5.16 14.17
CA THR A 528 -16.93 -5.86 13.82
C THR A 528 -16.38 -6.77 14.92
N ARG A 529 -17.14 -6.99 16.00
CA ARG A 529 -16.76 -7.93 17.09
C ARG A 529 -16.46 -9.33 16.55
N LEU A 530 -17.27 -9.82 15.60
CA LEU A 530 -16.97 -10.99 14.78
C LEU A 530 -16.44 -10.53 13.42
N ALA A 531 -15.26 -11.03 13.02
CA ALA A 531 -14.54 -10.51 11.86
C ALA A 531 -15.29 -10.62 10.51
N ASP A 532 -16.19 -11.59 10.39
CA ASP A 532 -17.02 -11.84 9.20
C ASP A 532 -18.48 -11.39 9.35
N LEU A 533 -18.77 -10.65 10.43
CA LEU A 533 -20.08 -10.06 10.75
C LEU A 533 -21.19 -11.11 10.96
N ALA A 534 -20.86 -12.32 11.41
CA ALA A 534 -21.83 -13.41 11.57
C ALA A 534 -23.03 -13.10 12.50
N ASP A 535 -22.86 -12.18 13.45
CA ASP A 535 -23.89 -11.73 14.39
C ASP A 535 -24.54 -10.40 13.99
N THR A 536 -24.24 -9.87 12.80
CA THR A 536 -24.73 -8.58 12.32
C THR A 536 -25.73 -8.77 11.17
N ALA A 537 -26.73 -7.91 11.11
CA ALA A 537 -27.66 -7.80 10.00
C ALA A 537 -27.78 -6.35 9.53
N VAL A 538 -27.73 -6.15 8.21
CA VAL A 538 -28.02 -4.87 7.56
C VAL A 538 -29.48 -4.88 7.13
N VAL A 539 -30.27 -3.92 7.61
CA VAL A 539 -31.66 -3.73 7.23
C VAL A 539 -31.75 -2.55 6.27
N VAL A 540 -32.30 -2.77 5.08
CA VAL A 540 -32.48 -1.75 4.03
C VAL A 540 -33.96 -1.49 3.76
N PRO A 541 -34.34 -0.38 3.10
CA PRO A 541 -35.73 -0.13 2.75
C PRO A 541 -36.28 -1.25 1.84
N ASP A 542 -37.60 -1.44 1.81
CA ASP A 542 -38.22 -2.48 0.98
C ASP A 542 -38.00 -2.28 -0.52
N ALA A 543 -37.78 -1.03 -0.93
CA ALA A 543 -37.37 -0.62 -2.27
C ALA A 543 -36.13 0.29 -2.14
N PRO A 544 -34.92 -0.30 -1.97
CA PRO A 544 -33.72 0.47 -1.70
C PRO A 544 -33.29 1.28 -2.94
N THR A 545 -32.99 2.56 -2.74
CA THR A 545 -32.42 3.42 -3.79
C THR A 545 -30.95 3.08 -4.03
N THR A 546 -30.36 3.58 -5.12
CA THR A 546 -28.91 3.41 -5.37
C THR A 546 -28.06 4.05 -4.27
N ILE A 547 -28.56 5.10 -3.62
CA ILE A 547 -27.89 5.76 -2.48
C ILE A 547 -27.88 4.84 -1.25
N ASP A 548 -29.01 4.19 -0.94
CA ASP A 548 -29.09 3.22 0.16
C ASP A 548 -28.15 2.03 -0.09
N GLN A 549 -28.08 1.57 -1.34
CA GLN A 549 -27.19 0.49 -1.76
C GLN A 549 -25.71 0.90 -1.66
N GLU A 550 -25.33 2.08 -2.16
CA GLU A 550 -23.96 2.62 -2.04
C GLU A 550 -23.54 2.77 -0.58
N ALA A 551 -24.44 3.25 0.29
CA ALA A 551 -24.18 3.37 1.72
C ALA A 551 -23.93 1.99 2.36
N ALA A 552 -24.74 0.98 2.04
CA ALA A 552 -24.56 -0.39 2.51
C ALA A 552 -23.23 -0.99 2.06
N LEU A 553 -22.89 -0.87 0.77
CA LEU A 553 -21.65 -1.41 0.22
C LEU A 553 -20.42 -0.70 0.79
N THR A 554 -20.46 0.63 0.89
CA THR A 554 -19.35 1.42 1.45
C THR A 554 -19.14 1.11 2.94
N MET A 555 -20.22 0.94 3.71
CA MET A 555 -20.15 0.52 5.10
C MET A 555 -19.56 -0.90 5.25
N LEU A 556 -20.01 -1.88 4.47
CA LEU A 556 -19.43 -3.24 4.51
C LEU A 556 -17.97 -3.25 4.07
N GLY A 557 -17.63 -2.43 3.07
CA GLY A 557 -16.26 -2.09 2.69
C GLY A 557 -15.42 -1.61 3.87
N HIS A 558 -15.92 -0.62 4.59
CA HIS A 558 -15.28 -0.08 5.77
C HIS A 558 -15.09 -1.14 6.87
N MET A 559 -16.08 -1.99 7.12
CA MET A 559 -15.97 -3.09 8.09
C MET A 559 -14.89 -4.10 7.66
N GLY A 560 -14.89 -4.53 6.39
CA GLY A 560 -13.85 -5.41 5.86
C GLY A 560 -12.45 -4.81 5.91
N LYS A 561 -12.31 -3.49 5.70
CA LYS A 561 -11.05 -2.75 5.88
C LYS A 561 -10.49 -2.88 7.29
N TRP A 562 -11.35 -2.84 8.30
CA TRP A 562 -10.95 -2.89 9.71
C TRP A 562 -10.72 -4.29 10.23
N THR A 563 -11.51 -5.27 9.79
CA THR A 563 -11.33 -6.67 10.21
C THR A 563 -10.25 -7.38 9.40
N GLY A 564 -9.96 -6.92 8.17
CA GLY A 564 -9.08 -7.62 7.24
C GLY A 564 -9.70 -8.88 6.64
N LEU A 565 -11.01 -9.08 6.83
CA LEU A 565 -11.74 -10.25 6.36
C LEU A 565 -13.04 -9.79 5.68
N PRO A 566 -13.45 -10.41 4.55
CA PRO A 566 -14.76 -10.13 3.98
C PRO A 566 -15.89 -10.48 4.97
N SER A 567 -17.01 -9.76 4.89
CA SER A 567 -18.22 -9.94 5.69
C SER A 567 -19.03 -11.16 5.27
N LEU A 568 -18.40 -12.35 5.26
CA LEU A 568 -18.95 -13.60 4.68
C LEU A 568 -20.30 -14.01 5.27
N ARG A 569 -20.56 -13.72 6.54
CA ARG A 569 -21.73 -14.20 7.30
C ARG A 569 -22.71 -13.10 7.72
N VAL A 570 -22.53 -11.89 7.19
CA VAL A 570 -23.49 -10.80 7.36
C VAL A 570 -24.86 -11.18 6.77
N ALA A 571 -25.94 -10.84 7.48
CA ALA A 571 -27.29 -10.94 6.93
C ALA A 571 -27.70 -9.60 6.31
N VAL A 572 -28.53 -9.65 5.26
CA VAL A 572 -29.19 -8.47 4.71
C VAL A 572 -30.68 -8.77 4.61
N ALA A 573 -31.51 -7.87 5.13
CA ALA A 573 -32.96 -8.02 5.13
C ALA A 573 -33.64 -6.73 4.67
N ALA A 574 -34.78 -6.85 4.02
CA ALA A 574 -35.68 -5.73 3.78
C ALA A 574 -36.39 -5.32 5.08
N ALA A 575 -36.80 -4.06 5.18
CA ALA A 575 -37.50 -3.50 6.34
C ALA A 575 -38.69 -4.35 6.80
N LYS A 576 -39.54 -4.80 5.86
CA LYS A 576 -40.71 -5.67 6.15
C LYS A 576 -40.36 -7.04 6.73
N ALA A 577 -39.11 -7.48 6.57
CA ALA A 577 -38.62 -8.79 7.00
C ALA A 577 -37.69 -8.70 8.21
N ILE A 578 -37.67 -7.56 8.92
CA ILE A 578 -36.77 -7.34 10.06
C ILE A 578 -36.89 -8.40 11.17
N ASP A 579 -38.08 -8.96 11.38
CA ASP A 579 -38.32 -10.00 12.38
C ASP A 579 -37.49 -11.27 12.14
N THR A 580 -37.06 -11.51 10.89
CA THR A 580 -36.19 -12.65 10.53
C THR A 580 -34.75 -12.49 11.02
N VAL A 581 -34.34 -11.27 11.41
CA VAL A 581 -32.98 -10.93 11.83
C VAL A 581 -32.92 -10.26 13.21
N LYS A 582 -34.03 -10.24 13.96
CA LYS A 582 -34.14 -9.54 15.25
C LYS A 582 -33.14 -9.96 16.33
N ASP A 583 -32.61 -11.18 16.24
CA ASP A 583 -31.63 -11.73 17.20
C ASP A 583 -30.18 -11.35 16.85
N ARG A 584 -29.97 -10.50 15.84
CA ARG A 584 -28.67 -9.98 15.39
C ARG A 584 -28.47 -8.52 15.78
N ASN A 585 -27.23 -8.05 15.76
CA ASN A 585 -26.91 -6.63 15.84
C ASN A 585 -27.37 -5.94 14.55
N LEU A 586 -28.29 -4.98 14.67
CA LEU A 586 -28.96 -4.36 13.53
C LEU A 586 -28.27 -3.07 13.09
N VAL A 587 -27.89 -2.99 11.82
CA VAL A 587 -27.55 -1.74 11.14
C VAL A 587 -28.69 -1.39 10.19
N ILE A 588 -29.43 -0.32 10.48
CA ILE A 588 -30.54 0.13 9.64
C ILE A 588 -30.04 1.23 8.72
N ILE A 589 -30.17 1.02 7.41
CA ILE A 589 -29.81 1.98 6.38
C ILE A 589 -31.10 2.46 5.71
N GLY A 590 -31.22 3.77 5.56
CA GLY A 590 -32.05 4.37 4.53
C GLY A 590 -33.20 5.22 5.01
N THR A 591 -34.02 5.59 4.03
CA THR A 591 -35.21 6.42 4.15
C THR A 591 -36.48 5.57 3.99
N GLY A 592 -37.68 6.16 4.08
CA GLY A 592 -38.92 5.43 3.82
C GLY A 592 -39.20 4.33 4.86
N SER A 593 -39.44 3.08 4.41
CA SER A 593 -39.89 1.99 5.29
C SER A 593 -38.83 1.58 6.33
N ALA A 594 -37.54 1.68 6.03
CA ALA A 594 -36.48 1.48 7.03
C ALA A 594 -36.53 2.54 8.14
N ALA A 595 -36.85 3.79 7.82
CA ALA A 595 -37.02 4.86 8.81
C ALA A 595 -38.28 4.66 9.66
N GLN A 596 -39.34 4.07 9.09
CA GLN A 596 -40.59 3.75 9.82
C GLN A 596 -40.39 2.70 10.91
N ILE A 597 -39.39 1.81 10.78
CA ILE A 597 -39.02 0.84 11.82
C ILE A 597 -38.69 1.54 13.13
N LEU A 598 -37.86 2.59 13.07
CA LEU A 598 -37.46 3.35 14.26
C LEU A 598 -38.67 4.00 14.94
N THR A 599 -39.58 4.56 14.15
CA THR A 599 -40.85 5.09 14.65
C THR A 599 -41.68 4.01 15.33
N GLY A 600 -41.77 2.81 14.74
CA GLY A 600 -42.46 1.66 15.32
C GLY A 600 -41.87 1.18 16.65
N TRP A 601 -40.58 1.38 16.86
CA TRP A 601 -39.90 1.11 18.13
C TRP A 601 -39.94 2.26 19.13
N GLY A 602 -40.65 3.35 18.82
CA GLY A 602 -40.69 4.54 19.65
C GLY A 602 -39.32 5.24 19.78
N LYS A 603 -38.42 5.03 18.80
CA LYS A 603 -37.10 5.67 18.75
C LYS A 603 -37.16 6.85 17.79
N SER A 604 -36.78 8.04 18.26
CA SER A 604 -36.47 9.17 17.37
C SER A 604 -35.05 9.00 16.81
N LEU A 605 -34.80 9.54 15.61
CA LEU A 605 -33.43 9.67 15.09
C LEU A 605 -32.65 10.58 16.05
N PRO A 606 -31.59 10.09 16.71
CA PRO A 606 -30.89 10.86 17.74
C PRO A 606 -30.09 12.05 17.18
N LEU A 607 -29.93 12.14 15.85
CA LEU A 607 -29.21 13.23 15.18
C LEU A 607 -29.74 13.43 13.74
N MET A 608 -30.29 14.61 13.45
CA MET A 608 -30.56 15.08 12.08
C MET A 608 -29.39 15.97 11.66
N ILE A 609 -28.52 15.48 10.79
CA ILE A 609 -27.52 16.33 10.12
C ILE A 609 -28.21 16.90 8.88
N GLU A 610 -28.78 18.10 8.99
CA GLU A 610 -29.20 18.84 7.80
C GLU A 610 -27.98 19.05 6.89
N ARG A 611 -28.14 18.80 5.58
CA ARG A 611 -27.12 19.12 4.59
C ARG A 611 -26.76 20.60 4.73
N GLY A 612 -25.56 20.88 5.21
CA GLY A 612 -24.96 22.21 5.10
C GLY A 612 -24.99 22.62 3.63
N LYS A 613 -25.68 23.73 3.34
CA LYS A 613 -25.49 24.46 2.09
C LYS A 613 -24.07 25.02 2.14
N THR A 614 -23.13 24.37 1.48
CA THR A 614 -21.84 24.95 1.10
C THR A 614 -21.74 24.94 -0.40
#